data_AF-A0A7C7ID63-F1
#
_entry.id   AF-A0A7C7ID63-F1
#
_cell.length_a   1.000
_cell.length_b   1.000
_cell.length_c   1.000
_cell.angle_alpha   90.00
_cell.angle_beta   90.00
_cell.angle_gamma   90.00
#
_symmetry.space_group_name_H-M   'P 1'
#
loop_
_entity.id
_entity.type
_entity.pdbx_description
1 polymer ?
#
loop_
_entity_poly.entity_id
_entity_poly.type
_entity_poly.pdbx_seq_one_letter_code
_entity_poly.pdbx_strand_id
1 'polypeptide(L)'
;MKLEIHQPNMPEPVEPPTRDEAEGCIQCQIGSKMVLFITGECHWQCDYCPLSENRREIDHMYANERRCEVADWTAVIEEAKAMDATGTGITGGDPMMVRERVEEACKALKNKMGDNHHIHLYT
;
A
#
# COMPACT_ATOMS: atom_id res chain seq x y z
N MET A 1 -25.83 20.54 44.94
CA MET A 1 -25.16 20.53 43.63
C MET A 1 -24.77 19.08 43.34
N LYS A 2 -25.40 18.41 42.36
CA LYS A 2 -25.01 17.06 41.95
C LYS A 2 -23.85 17.19 40.97
N LEU A 3 -22.74 16.53 41.25
CA LEU A 3 -21.63 16.42 40.32
C LEU A 3 -21.99 15.28 39.35
N GLU A 4 -22.27 15.60 38.09
CA GLU A 4 -22.40 14.60 37.03
C GLU A 4 -21.01 14.35 36.43
N ILE A 5 -20.52 13.12 36.61
CA ILE A 5 -19.25 12.66 36.07
C ILE A 5 -19.58 11.85 34.81
N HIS A 6 -19.28 12.39 33.64
CA HIS A 6 -19.29 11.59 32.41
C HIS A 6 -18.03 10.74 32.37
N GLN A 7 -18.19 9.42 32.42
CA GLN A 7 -17.09 8.53 32.10
C GLN A 7 -16.69 8.72 30.63
N PRO A 8 -15.38 8.72 30.31
CA PRO A 8 -14.94 8.72 28.93
C PRO A 8 -15.48 7.48 28.22
N ASN A 9 -16.00 7.67 27.00
CA ASN A 9 -16.44 6.57 26.17
C ASN A 9 -15.20 5.76 25.78
N MET A 10 -15.04 4.57 26.34
CA MET A 10 -13.95 3.67 25.98
C MET A 10 -14.33 3.00 24.66
N PRO A 11 -13.54 3.12 23.58
CA PRO A 11 -13.83 2.43 22.34
C PRO A 11 -13.75 0.92 22.57
N GLU A 12 -14.64 0.17 21.92
CA GLU A 12 -14.51 -1.28 21.85
C GLU A 12 -13.20 -1.65 21.15
N PRO A 13 -12.46 -2.66 21.63
CA PRO A 13 -11.25 -3.11 20.96
C PRO A 13 -11.57 -3.58 19.54
N VAL A 14 -10.70 -3.24 18.58
CA VAL A 14 -10.80 -3.79 17.22
C VAL A 14 -10.44 -5.28 17.26
N GLU A 15 -11.31 -6.13 16.72
CA GLU A 15 -11.06 -7.57 16.63
C GLU A 15 -9.87 -7.86 15.69
N PRO A 16 -9.00 -8.83 16.01
CA PRO A 16 -7.90 -9.21 15.14
C PRO A 16 -8.40 -9.94 13.88
N PRO A 17 -7.63 -9.93 12.78
CA PRO A 17 -8.01 -10.60 11.55
C PRO A 17 -8.16 -12.11 11.76
N THR A 18 -9.17 -12.69 11.12
CA THR A 18 -9.41 -14.14 11.12
C THR A 18 -8.85 -14.82 9.86
N ARG A 19 -8.61 -16.14 9.93
CA ARG A 19 -7.99 -16.90 8.83
C ARG A 19 -8.87 -17.06 7.59
N ASP A 20 -10.17 -16.82 7.71
CA ASP A 20 -11.15 -16.89 6.62
C ASP A 20 -11.26 -15.60 5.82
N GLU A 21 -10.55 -14.54 6.22
CA GLU A 21 -10.40 -13.33 5.41
C GLU A 21 -9.42 -13.53 4.24
N ALA A 22 -9.47 -12.62 3.27
CA ALA A 22 -8.48 -12.59 2.20
C ALA A 22 -7.08 -12.33 2.78
N GLU A 23 -6.08 -13.09 2.35
CA GLU A 23 -4.68 -12.98 2.81
C GLU A 23 -4.16 -11.53 2.79
N GLY A 24 -4.48 -10.79 1.73
CA GLY A 24 -4.10 -9.38 1.62
C GLY A 24 -4.72 -8.46 2.68
N CYS A 25 -5.91 -8.77 3.18
CA CYS A 25 -6.59 -8.05 4.27
C CYS A 25 -5.93 -8.39 5.60
N ILE A 26 -5.69 -9.68 5.88
CA ILE A 26 -5.02 -10.15 7.09
C ILE A 26 -3.67 -9.42 7.26
N GLN A 27 -2.84 -9.42 6.21
CA GLN A 27 -1.54 -8.73 6.22
C GLN A 27 -1.65 -7.21 6.39
N CYS A 28 -2.70 -6.60 5.84
CA CYS A 28 -2.93 -5.16 5.99
C CYS A 28 -3.32 -4.81 7.43
N GLN A 29 -4.21 -5.60 8.05
CA GLN A 29 -4.68 -5.37 9.41
C GLN A 29 -3.54 -5.45 10.44
N ILE A 30 -2.59 -6.37 10.24
CA ILE A 30 -1.39 -6.48 11.10
C ILE A 30 -0.27 -5.52 10.73
N GLY A 31 -0.44 -4.70 9.67
CA GLY A 31 0.54 -3.70 9.24
C GLY A 31 1.77 -4.25 8.54
N SER A 32 1.73 -5.48 8.01
CA SER A 32 2.90 -6.15 7.41
C SER A 32 3.01 -5.97 5.89
N LYS A 33 2.13 -5.16 5.28
CA LYS A 33 2.06 -4.97 3.82
C LYS A 33 2.58 -3.59 3.42
N MET A 34 3.64 -3.56 2.63
CA MET A 34 4.13 -2.33 2.03
C MET A 34 3.13 -1.81 0.99
N VAL A 35 2.92 -0.50 0.92
CA VAL A 35 2.15 0.13 -0.16
C VAL A 35 3.12 0.66 -1.21
N LEU A 36 3.03 0.18 -2.45
CA LEU A 36 3.81 0.66 -3.58
C LEU A 36 2.90 1.49 -4.49
N PHE A 37 3.00 2.81 -4.39
CA PHE A 37 2.42 3.73 -5.35
C PHE A 37 3.32 3.75 -6.59
N ILE A 38 2.91 3.09 -7.68
CA ILE A 38 3.77 2.76 -8.82
C ILE A 38 3.83 3.87 -9.89
N THR A 39 2.75 4.65 -10.00
CA THR A 39 2.60 5.81 -10.89
C THR A 39 1.39 6.62 -10.48
N GLY A 40 1.34 7.91 -10.85
CA GLY A 40 0.14 8.73 -10.77
C GLY A 40 -0.68 8.80 -12.05
N GLU A 41 -0.19 8.23 -13.15
CA GLU A 41 -0.88 8.23 -14.45
C GLU A 41 -2.21 7.47 -14.38
N CYS A 42 -3.28 8.02 -14.94
CA CYS A 42 -4.58 7.37 -15.01
C CYS A 42 -5.37 7.84 -16.24
N HIS A 43 -6.04 6.92 -16.94
CA HIS A 43 -6.85 7.29 -18.11
C HIS A 43 -8.29 7.70 -17.77
N TRP A 44 -8.79 7.38 -16.57
CA TRP A 44 -10.20 7.59 -16.20
C TRP A 44 -10.53 9.01 -15.72
N GLN A 45 -9.55 9.72 -15.14
CA GLN A 45 -9.69 11.11 -14.66
C GLN A 45 -10.93 11.37 -13.78
N CYS A 46 -11.30 10.43 -12.90
CA CYS A 46 -12.52 10.52 -12.08
C CYS A 46 -12.64 11.85 -11.30
N ASP A 47 -13.85 12.41 -11.24
CA ASP A 47 -14.16 13.62 -10.47
C ASP A 47 -14.05 13.42 -8.96
N TYR A 48 -14.13 12.18 -8.49
CA TYR A 48 -14.01 11.79 -7.09
C TYR A 48 -12.63 11.20 -6.73
N CYS A 49 -11.64 11.30 -7.63
CA CYS A 49 -10.32 10.70 -7.39
C CYS A 49 -9.70 11.27 -6.11
N PRO A 50 -9.35 10.43 -5.12
CA PRO A 50 -8.82 10.89 -3.83
C PRO A 50 -7.34 11.27 -3.90
N LEU A 51 -6.67 11.04 -5.03
CA LEU A 51 -5.27 11.42 -5.21
C LEU A 51 -5.12 12.94 -5.16
N SER A 52 -4.15 13.40 -4.38
CA SER A 52 -3.75 14.79 -4.30
C SER A 52 -3.13 15.28 -5.60
N GLU A 53 -3.20 16.58 -5.87
CA GLU A 53 -2.68 17.21 -7.08
C GLU A 53 -1.17 16.97 -7.30
N ASN A 54 -0.42 16.76 -6.22
CA ASN A 54 1.02 16.46 -6.28
C ASN A 54 1.36 14.98 -6.58
N ARG A 55 0.34 14.13 -6.76
CA ARG A 55 0.48 12.71 -7.13
C ARG A 55 -0.37 12.35 -8.34
N ARG A 56 -1.51 13.00 -8.56
CA ARG A 56 -2.43 12.74 -9.66
C ARG A 56 -1.83 13.19 -10.99
N GLU A 57 -1.87 12.32 -12.01
CA GLU A 57 -1.30 12.55 -13.35
C GLU A 57 0.20 12.90 -13.35
N ILE A 58 0.93 12.47 -12.33
CA ILE A 58 2.37 12.69 -12.23
C ILE A 58 3.04 11.34 -12.05
N ASP A 59 4.02 11.03 -12.89
CA ASP A 59 4.76 9.77 -12.82
C ASP A 59 5.78 9.77 -11.67
N HIS A 60 5.27 9.79 -10.45
CA HIS A 60 6.03 9.61 -9.22
C HIS A 60 5.79 8.22 -8.68
N MET A 61 6.83 7.65 -8.08
CA MET A 61 6.78 6.35 -7.40
C MET A 61 7.08 6.54 -5.92
N TYR A 62 6.35 5.82 -5.06
CA TYR A 62 6.58 5.82 -3.62
C TYR A 62 6.45 4.40 -3.08
N ALA A 63 7.41 4.01 -2.24
CA ALA A 63 7.27 2.86 -1.35
C ALA A 63 6.92 3.40 0.04
N ASN A 64 5.73 3.08 0.53
CA ASN A 64 5.08 3.78 1.64
C ASN A 64 5.14 5.31 1.42
N GLU A 65 5.74 6.06 2.33
CA GLU A 65 5.95 7.51 2.21
C GLU A 65 7.28 7.88 1.54
N ARG A 66 8.20 6.93 1.36
CA ARG A 66 9.50 7.18 0.72
C ARG A 66 9.33 7.37 -0.77
N ARG A 67 9.69 8.55 -1.28
CA ARG A 67 9.76 8.78 -2.72
C ARG A 67 10.91 7.97 -3.33
N CYS A 68 10.61 7.29 -4.42
CA CYS A 68 11.56 6.51 -5.20
C CYS A 68 11.67 7.09 -6.60
N GLU A 69 12.87 7.05 -7.17
CA GLU A 69 13.03 7.29 -8.60
C GLU A 69 12.35 6.17 -9.37
N VAL A 70 11.77 6.50 -10.52
CA VAL A 70 11.03 5.53 -11.34
C VAL A 70 11.93 4.34 -11.69
N ALA A 71 11.42 3.13 -11.43
CA ALA A 71 12.13 1.85 -11.61
C ALA A 71 13.38 1.65 -10.75
N ASP A 72 13.60 2.46 -9.70
CA ASP A 72 14.60 2.16 -8.67
C ASP A 72 14.08 1.09 -7.71
N TRP A 73 14.24 -0.17 -8.10
CA TRP A 73 13.85 -1.33 -7.29
C TRP A 73 14.68 -1.48 -6.02
N THR A 74 15.89 -0.91 -5.97
CA THR A 74 16.74 -0.99 -4.77
C THR A 74 16.09 -0.23 -3.64
N ALA A 75 15.66 1.02 -3.88
CA ALA A 75 14.95 1.82 -2.88
C ALA A 75 13.64 1.17 -2.41
N VAL A 76 12.89 0.55 -3.33
CA VAL A 76 11.64 -0.18 -3.01
C VAL A 76 11.93 -1.41 -2.13
N ILE A 77 12.96 -2.18 -2.44
CA ILE A 77 13.36 -3.37 -1.67
C ILE A 77 13.91 -2.97 -0.29
N GLU A 78 14.67 -1.88 -0.21
CA GLU A 78 15.13 -1.33 1.07
C GLU A 78 13.95 -0.99 1.98
N GLU A 79 12.93 -0.33 1.45
CA GLU A 79 11.72 0.02 2.21
C GLU A 79 10.94 -1.23 2.64
N ALA A 80 10.76 -2.20 1.73
CA ALA A 80 10.12 -3.47 2.03
C ALA A 80 10.83 -4.22 3.18
N LYS A 81 12.17 -4.20 3.19
CA LYS A 81 12.97 -4.79 4.27
C LYS A 81 12.90 -3.98 5.57
N ALA A 82 12.89 -2.66 5.48
CA ALA A 82 12.88 -1.79 6.66
C ALA A 82 11.63 -2.00 7.52
N MET A 83 10.50 -2.37 6.91
CA MET A 83 9.26 -2.70 7.60
C MET A 83 8.99 -4.21 7.77
N ASP A 84 9.96 -5.07 7.43
CA ASP A 84 9.79 -6.54 7.40
C ASP A 84 8.52 -6.98 6.63
N ALA A 85 8.31 -6.39 5.44
CA ALA A 85 7.10 -6.60 4.66
C ALA A 85 6.90 -8.07 4.27
N THR A 86 5.74 -8.64 4.61
CA THR A 86 5.30 -9.98 4.18
C THR A 86 4.55 -9.95 2.85
N GLY A 87 4.19 -8.75 2.39
CA GLY A 87 3.52 -8.54 1.12
C GLY A 87 3.56 -7.09 0.66
N THR A 88 3.03 -6.84 -0.54
CA THR A 88 2.95 -5.51 -1.13
C THR A 88 1.61 -5.28 -1.81
N GLY A 89 1.00 -4.13 -1.54
CA GLY A 89 -0.13 -3.60 -2.30
C GLY A 89 0.38 -2.64 -3.35
N ILE A 90 0.26 -2.95 -4.63
CA ILE A 90 0.65 -2.07 -5.73
C ILE A 90 -0.58 -1.26 -6.14
N THR A 91 -0.45 0.07 -6.13
CA THR A 91 -1.52 1.03 -6.42
C THR A 91 -0.93 2.24 -7.14
N GLY A 92 -1.70 3.30 -7.35
CA GLY A 92 -1.27 4.48 -8.10
C GLY A 92 -2.45 5.37 -8.45
N GLY A 93 -2.34 6.02 -9.61
CA GLY A 93 -3.48 6.30 -10.46
C GLY A 93 -4.08 4.98 -10.95
N ASP A 94 -3.72 4.57 -12.16
CA ASP A 94 -4.00 3.22 -12.67
C ASP A 94 -2.68 2.49 -12.97
N PRO A 95 -2.29 1.47 -12.18
CA PRO A 95 -1.11 0.67 -12.44
C PRO A 95 -1.06 0.02 -13.83
N MET A 96 -2.20 -0.19 -14.49
CA MET A 96 -2.25 -0.75 -15.84
C MET A 96 -1.64 0.18 -16.89
N MET A 97 -1.54 1.48 -16.62
CA MET A 97 -0.84 2.44 -17.49
C MET A 97 0.66 2.13 -17.61
N VAL A 98 1.24 1.53 -16.57
CA VAL A 98 2.67 1.18 -16.49
C VAL A 98 2.86 -0.33 -16.29
N ARG A 99 2.11 -1.15 -17.03
CA ARG A 99 2.09 -2.62 -16.90
C ARG A 99 3.49 -3.28 -16.82
N GLU A 100 4.43 -2.89 -17.69
CA GLU A 100 5.78 -3.47 -17.69
C GLU A 100 6.53 -3.19 -16.38
N ARG A 101 6.41 -1.95 -15.87
CA ARG A 101 6.95 -1.53 -14.58
C ARG A 101 6.33 -2.32 -13.42
N VAL A 102 5.03 -2.58 -13.47
CA VAL A 102 4.35 -3.43 -12.47
C VAL A 102 4.93 -4.85 -12.49
N GLU A 103 5.16 -5.42 -13.68
CA GLU A 103 5.74 -6.76 -13.83
C GLU A 103 7.17 -6.81 -13.27
N GLU A 104 8.00 -5.80 -13.55
CA GLU A 104 9.34 -5.66 -13.00
C GLU A 104 9.32 -5.55 -11.47
N ALA A 105 8.44 -4.71 -10.92
CA ALA A 105 8.25 -4.58 -9.47
C ALA A 105 7.88 -5.93 -8.83
N CYS A 106 6.95 -6.67 -9.43
CA CYS A 106 6.54 -7.99 -8.95
C CYS A 106 7.71 -8.97 -8.92
N LYS A 107 8.51 -9.02 -9.99
CA LYS A 107 9.70 -9.87 -10.08
C LYS A 107 10.75 -9.47 -9.05
N ALA A 108 11.06 -8.18 -8.92
CA ALA A 108 12.05 -7.67 -7.98
C ALA A 108 11.69 -8.00 -6.53
N LEU A 109 10.43 -7.77 -6.16
CA LEU A 109 9.89 -8.07 -4.83
C LEU A 109 9.94 -9.57 -4.54
N LYS A 110 9.42 -10.42 -5.42
CA LYS A 110 9.47 -11.88 -5.20
C LYS A 110 10.91 -12.41 -5.13
N ASN A 111 11.81 -11.92 -5.99
CA ASN A 111 13.21 -12.33 -5.99
C ASN A 111 13.95 -11.96 -4.70
N LYS A 112 13.56 -10.88 -4.00
CA LYS A 112 14.25 -10.41 -2.79
C LYS A 112 13.54 -10.68 -1.48
N MET A 113 12.22 -10.72 -1.48
CA MET A 113 11.39 -10.97 -0.30
C MET A 113 10.92 -12.44 -0.22
N GLY A 114 11.05 -13.19 -1.32
CA GLY A 114 10.70 -14.61 -1.43
C GLY A 114 9.42 -14.87 -2.23
N ASP A 115 9.27 -16.09 -2.73
CA ASP A 115 8.13 -16.48 -3.59
C ASP A 115 6.77 -16.34 -2.90
N ASN A 116 6.76 -16.51 -1.57
CA ASN A 116 5.59 -16.34 -0.71
C ASN A 116 5.21 -14.88 -0.45
N HIS A 117 6.03 -13.91 -0.89
CA HIS A 117 5.69 -12.50 -0.77
C HIS A 117 4.39 -12.21 -1.51
N HIS A 118 3.35 -11.88 -0.76
CA HIS A 118 2.00 -11.72 -1.29
C HIS A 118 1.89 -10.37 -2.01
N ILE A 119 1.41 -10.37 -3.26
CA ILE A 119 1.25 -9.14 -4.05
C ILE A 119 -0.23 -8.99 -4.40
N HIS A 120 -0.79 -7.81 -4.11
CA HIS A 120 -2.13 -7.41 -4.55
C HIS A 120 -1.98 -6.17 -5.43
N LEU A 121 -2.48 -6.24 -6.66
CA LEU A 121 -2.56 -5.10 -7.58
C LEU A 121 -3.95 -4.47 -7.52
N TYR A 122 -4.03 -3.18 -7.20
CA TYR A 122 -5.25 -2.38 -7.24
C TYR A 122 -5.31 -1.58 -8.54
N THR A 123 -6.33 -1.77 -9.37
CA THR A 123 -6.53 -1.12 -10.68
C THR A 123 -7.93 -0.54 -10.80
#